data_AF-A0A8T2N9L0-F1
#
_entry.id   AF-A0A8T2N9L0-F1
#
_cell.length_a   1.000
_cell.length_b   1.000
_cell.length_c   1.000
_cell.angle_alpha   90.00
_cell.angle_beta   90.00
_cell.angle_gamma   90.00
#
_symmetry.space_group_name_H-M   'P 1'
#
loop_
_entity.id
_entity.type
_entity.pdbx_description
1 polymer ?
#
loop_
_entity_poly.entity_id
_entity_poly.type
_entity_poly.pdbx_seq_one_letter_code
_entity_poly.pdbx_strand_id
1 'polypeptide(L)'
;MDYYIEPLKSDCEDLLSRFQRTESVRYEEFSAIWRKMDFPSIFCGSMAANEMRAFSRLTLNIAYPFFLPPYNFQIRAGGLYLLYGLYHTQLASPKEKIIIALKDWENIKKFQQDSANAQHYDVCFIFRKLLSDKAFYFAAMPKHLSFRVKRKPKKHTVCEDFWDQPMRVKDLVTTDMLEEVMNVQEHYEKLKADISTPGHPVSDINLTDKNLVSGLRSMVMKYHSWQDGTASRSRRHRQVEIQSCDLETDHDQEPSRRRRIPSLRARTKKNLLRPVTVIETHV
;
A
#
# COMPACT_ATOMS: atom_id res chain seq x y z
N MET A 1 1.89 20.56 12.81
CA MET A 1 1.49 19.21 12.38
C MET A 1 2.30 18.67 11.22
N ASP A 2 2.63 19.47 10.19
CA ASP A 2 3.35 18.98 9.00
C ASP A 2 4.67 18.24 9.28
N TYR A 3 5.32 18.51 10.42
CA TYR A 3 6.57 17.85 10.83
C TYR A 3 6.41 16.38 11.26
N TYR A 4 5.19 15.93 11.58
CA TYR A 4 4.92 14.53 11.90
C TYR A 4 4.67 13.67 10.66
N ILE A 5 4.46 14.27 9.50
CA ILE A 5 4.01 13.55 8.29
C ILE A 5 5.01 12.49 7.87
N GLU A 6 6.27 12.88 7.62
CA GLU A 6 7.28 11.94 7.11
C GLU A 6 7.66 10.87 8.15
N PRO A 7 7.90 11.20 9.44
CA PRO A 7 8.17 10.18 10.46
C PRO A 7 7.03 9.17 10.60
N LEU A 8 5.78 9.65 10.69
CA LEU A 8 4.63 8.77 10.88
C LEU A 8 4.38 7.90 9.65
N LYS A 9 4.57 8.44 8.46
CA LYS A 9 4.52 7.66 7.22
C LYS A 9 5.59 6.57 7.22
N SER A 10 6.83 6.90 7.60
CA SER A 10 7.92 5.94 7.71
C SER A 10 7.62 4.83 8.73
N ASP A 11 6.99 5.15 9.86
CA ASP A 11 6.62 4.16 10.87
C ASP A 11 5.50 3.23 10.37
N CYS A 12 4.51 3.77 9.66
CA CYS A 12 3.48 2.97 8.99
C CYS A 12 4.08 2.06 7.91
N GLU A 13 5.02 2.57 7.11
CA GLU A 13 5.72 1.79 6.09
C GLU A 13 6.57 0.68 6.73
N ASP A 14 7.35 0.93 7.78
CA ASP A 14 8.11 -0.13 8.46
C ASP A 14 7.19 -1.23 9.03
N LEU A 15 6.06 -0.85 9.62
CA LEU A 15 5.07 -1.81 10.12
C LEU A 15 4.52 -2.68 8.98
N LEU A 16 4.10 -2.06 7.87
CA LEU A 16 3.54 -2.77 6.72
C LEU A 16 4.60 -3.60 5.98
N SER A 17 5.85 -3.15 5.89
CA SER A 17 6.97 -3.93 5.34
C SER A 17 7.24 -5.17 6.17
N ARG A 18 7.19 -5.08 7.51
CA ARG A 18 7.29 -6.25 8.39
C ARG A 18 6.12 -7.20 8.20
N PHE A 19 4.91 -6.66 8.05
CA PHE A 19 3.72 -7.47 7.79
C PHE A 19 3.83 -8.20 6.45
N GLN A 20 4.28 -7.52 5.40
CA GLN A 20 4.48 -8.11 4.07
C GLN A 20 5.40 -9.35 4.13
N ARG A 21 6.50 -9.26 4.89
CA ARG A 21 7.47 -10.37 5.09
C ARG A 21 6.89 -11.60 5.80
N THR A 22 5.75 -11.48 6.47
CA THR A 22 5.07 -12.66 7.06
C THR A 22 4.38 -13.52 6.01
N GLU A 23 4.19 -12.99 4.80
CA GLU A 23 3.43 -13.63 3.72
C GLU A 23 2.00 -14.05 4.14
N SER A 24 1.51 -13.46 5.24
CA SER A 24 0.20 -13.72 5.82
C SER A 24 -0.69 -12.49 5.70
N VAL A 25 -1.98 -12.74 5.49
CA VAL A 25 -3.02 -11.71 5.48
C VAL A 25 -3.85 -11.74 6.77
N ARG A 26 -3.45 -12.54 7.76
CA ARG A 26 -4.23 -12.72 9.00
C ARG A 26 -4.02 -11.55 9.96
N TYR A 27 -5.09 -11.18 10.67
CA TYR A 27 -5.00 -10.10 11.66
C TYR A 27 -4.10 -10.45 12.85
N GLU A 28 -4.00 -11.74 13.19
CA GLU A 28 -3.14 -12.24 14.27
C GLU A 28 -1.68 -11.81 14.06
N GLU A 29 -1.10 -12.10 12.89
CA GLU A 29 0.27 -11.72 12.52
C GLU A 29 0.46 -10.20 12.55
N PHE A 30 -0.49 -9.46 11.97
CA PHE A 30 -0.47 -7.99 12.03
C PHE A 30 -0.45 -7.49 13.48
N SER A 31 -1.32 -8.03 14.34
CA SER A 31 -1.46 -7.60 15.74
C SER A 31 -0.21 -7.92 16.57
N ALA A 32 0.49 -9.01 16.24
CA ALA A 32 1.77 -9.36 16.86
C ALA A 32 2.84 -8.30 16.53
N ILE A 33 2.95 -7.89 15.25
CA ILE A 33 3.87 -6.84 14.82
C ILE A 33 3.51 -5.50 15.46
N TRP A 34 2.22 -5.12 15.41
CA TRP A 34 1.70 -3.90 16.02
C TRP A 34 2.08 -3.77 17.51
N ARG A 35 1.95 -4.86 18.28
CA ARG A 35 2.37 -4.91 19.69
C ARG A 35 3.88 -4.88 19.84
N LYS A 36 4.62 -5.66 19.03
CA LYS A 36 6.08 -5.70 19.06
C LYS A 36 6.73 -4.35 18.77
N MET A 37 6.09 -3.54 17.93
CA MET A 37 6.53 -2.18 17.61
C MET A 37 6.07 -1.13 18.64
N ASP A 38 5.27 -1.52 19.64
CA ASP A 38 4.60 -0.61 20.56
C ASP A 38 3.86 0.54 19.84
N PHE A 39 3.20 0.19 18.74
CA PHE A 39 2.54 1.18 17.88
C PHE A 39 1.39 1.95 18.57
N PRO A 40 0.64 1.42 19.55
CA PRO A 40 -0.33 2.22 20.32
C PRO A 40 0.26 3.47 20.97
N SER A 41 1.54 3.42 21.35
CA SER A 41 2.22 4.51 22.07
C SER A 41 2.47 5.75 21.21
N ILE A 42 2.15 5.75 19.91
CA ILE A 42 2.22 6.96 19.09
C ILE A 42 1.32 8.10 19.60
N PHE A 43 0.25 7.77 20.35
CA PHE A 43 -0.63 8.74 20.98
C PHE A 43 -0.19 9.10 22.41
N CYS A 44 0.78 8.38 22.98
CA CYS A 44 1.30 8.62 24.32
C CYS A 44 2.31 9.77 24.29
N GLY A 45 1.78 10.99 24.29
CA GLY A 45 2.55 12.22 24.42
C GLY A 45 1.74 13.28 25.16
N SER A 46 2.43 14.15 25.91
CA SER A 46 1.79 15.31 26.53
C SER A 46 1.43 16.33 25.43
N MET A 47 0.24 16.16 24.84
CA MET A 47 -0.32 17.07 23.84
C MET A 47 -1.59 17.71 24.39
N ALA A 48 -1.86 18.96 24.03
CA ALA A 48 -3.14 19.58 24.33
C ALA A 48 -4.28 18.83 23.59
N ALA A 49 -5.51 18.87 24.11
CA ALA A 49 -6.63 18.10 23.54
C ALA A 49 -6.92 18.42 22.06
N ASN A 50 -6.81 19.68 21.66
CA ASN A 50 -6.94 20.12 20.26
C ASN A 50 -5.83 19.55 19.36
N GLU A 51 -4.59 19.51 19.86
CA GLU A 51 -3.45 18.90 19.18
C GLU A 51 -3.62 17.39 19.06
N MET A 52 -4.11 16.71 20.10
CA MET A 52 -4.42 15.28 20.07
C MET A 52 -5.46 14.93 18.99
N ARG A 53 -6.51 15.75 18.86
CA ARG A 53 -7.50 15.59 17.79
C ARG A 53 -6.89 15.82 16.40
N ALA A 54 -6.11 16.89 16.24
CA ALA A 54 -5.44 17.16 14.98
C ALA A 54 -4.43 16.05 14.60
N PHE A 55 -3.75 15.48 15.59
CA PHE A 55 -2.80 14.38 15.40
C PHE A 55 -3.54 13.09 15.05
N SER A 56 -4.60 12.74 15.77
CA SER A 56 -5.43 11.55 15.47
C SER A 56 -5.98 11.58 14.05
N ARG A 57 -6.51 12.73 13.61
CA ARG A 57 -6.94 12.92 12.22
C ARG A 57 -5.78 12.81 11.23
N LEU A 58 -4.60 13.36 11.55
CA LEU A 58 -3.43 13.23 10.70
C LEU A 58 -3.02 11.77 10.51
N THR A 59 -2.98 11.01 11.60
CA THR A 59 -2.58 9.60 11.61
C THR A 59 -3.51 8.74 10.76
N LEU A 60 -4.83 8.91 10.90
CA LEU A 60 -5.81 8.23 10.06
C LEU A 60 -5.67 8.61 8.57
N ASN A 61 -5.41 9.89 8.27
CA ASN A 61 -5.20 10.35 6.89
C ASN A 61 -3.91 9.80 6.25
N ILE A 62 -2.86 9.56 7.04
CA ILE A 62 -1.62 8.93 6.54
C ILE A 62 -1.80 7.43 6.33
N ALA A 63 -2.58 6.77 7.19
CA ALA A 63 -2.86 5.34 7.06
C ALA A 63 -3.82 5.01 5.89
N TYR A 64 -4.80 5.89 5.63
CA TYR A 64 -5.86 5.63 4.65
C TYR A 64 -5.39 5.25 3.24
N PRO A 65 -4.39 5.91 2.62
CA PRO A 65 -3.88 5.51 1.32
C PRO A 65 -3.44 4.04 1.23
N PHE A 66 -2.88 3.45 2.30
CA PHE A 66 -2.43 2.04 2.30
C PHE A 66 -3.57 1.04 2.08
N PHE A 67 -4.80 1.41 2.43
CA PHE A 67 -6.00 0.58 2.20
C PHE A 67 -6.47 0.58 0.73
N LEU A 68 -5.98 1.53 -0.08
CA LEU A 68 -6.45 1.74 -1.45
C LEU A 68 -5.47 1.18 -2.50
N PRO A 69 -5.94 0.94 -3.74
CA PRO A 69 -5.04 0.72 -4.87
C PRO A 69 -4.03 1.88 -5.04
N PRO A 70 -2.81 1.64 -5.52
CA PRO A 70 -2.34 0.45 -6.26
C PRO A 70 -1.64 -0.61 -5.39
N TYR A 71 -1.75 -0.52 -4.07
CA TYR A 71 -1.09 -1.49 -3.19
C TYR A 71 -1.65 -2.90 -3.35
N ASN A 72 -0.80 -3.91 -3.12
CA ASN A 72 -1.18 -5.32 -3.19
C ASN A 72 -2.22 -5.69 -2.11
N PHE A 73 -2.84 -6.87 -2.24
CA PHE A 73 -3.91 -7.30 -1.33
C PHE A 73 -3.49 -7.35 0.14
N GLN A 74 -2.28 -7.86 0.43
CA GLN A 74 -1.76 -7.96 1.79
C GLN A 74 -1.54 -6.58 2.42
N ILE A 75 -0.93 -5.64 1.69
CA ILE A 75 -0.73 -4.28 2.16
C ILE A 75 -2.07 -3.57 2.36
N ARG A 76 -3.06 -3.78 1.48
CA ARG A 76 -4.40 -3.20 1.65
C ARG A 76 -5.11 -3.75 2.88
N ALA A 77 -5.01 -5.05 3.15
CA ALA A 77 -5.51 -5.65 4.39
C ALA A 77 -4.78 -5.05 5.61
N GLY A 78 -3.45 -4.96 5.55
CA GLY A 78 -2.64 -4.30 6.58
C GLY A 78 -3.03 -2.84 6.80
N GLY A 79 -3.33 -2.09 5.74
CA GLY A 79 -3.81 -0.70 5.82
C GLY A 79 -5.16 -0.59 6.52
N LEU A 80 -6.08 -1.54 6.29
CA LEU A 80 -7.34 -1.62 7.03
C LEU A 80 -7.10 -1.94 8.51
N TYR A 81 -6.20 -2.88 8.81
CA TYR A 81 -5.84 -3.22 10.19
C TYR A 81 -5.16 -2.07 10.92
N LEU A 82 -4.34 -1.30 10.21
CA LEU A 82 -3.71 -0.09 10.70
C LEU A 82 -4.77 0.96 11.06
N LEU A 83 -5.70 1.25 10.15
CA LEU A 83 -6.84 2.14 10.42
C LEU A 83 -7.66 1.68 11.64
N TYR A 84 -7.90 0.37 11.76
CA TYR A 84 -8.59 -0.20 12.90
C TYR A 84 -7.85 0.02 14.22
N GLY A 85 -6.55 -0.29 14.26
CA GLY A 85 -5.73 -0.08 15.46
C GLY A 85 -5.67 1.39 15.86
N LEU A 86 -5.43 2.27 14.88
CA LEU A 86 -5.35 3.71 15.08
C LEU A 86 -6.66 4.31 15.61
N TYR A 87 -7.80 3.92 15.04
CA TYR A 87 -9.10 4.43 15.46
C TYR A 87 -9.44 4.04 16.90
N HIS A 88 -9.04 2.84 17.34
CA HIS A 88 -9.33 2.35 18.69
C HIS A 88 -8.33 2.82 19.75
N THR A 89 -7.08 3.09 19.36
CA THR A 89 -6.02 3.54 20.27
C THR A 89 -5.89 5.06 20.38
N GLN A 90 -6.55 5.83 19.51
CA GLN A 90 -6.55 7.30 19.63
C GLN A 90 -7.07 7.76 20.99
N LEU A 91 -6.41 8.79 21.54
CA LEU A 91 -6.78 9.40 22.82
C LEU A 91 -7.63 10.67 22.64
N ALA A 92 -8.07 10.96 21.42
CA ALA A 92 -8.91 12.10 21.09
C ALA A 92 -10.34 11.92 21.61
N SER A 93 -10.88 12.97 22.24
CA SER A 93 -12.28 13.07 22.63
C SER A 93 -12.90 14.37 22.06
N PRO A 94 -13.94 14.29 21.20
CA PRO A 94 -14.48 13.07 20.59
C PRO A 94 -13.49 12.40 19.62
N LYS A 95 -13.68 11.10 19.37
CA LYS A 95 -12.85 10.33 18.43
C LYS A 95 -12.94 10.91 17.02
N GLU A 96 -11.79 11.05 16.37
CA GLU A 96 -11.69 11.41 14.96
C GLU A 96 -12.06 10.21 14.08
N LYS A 97 -12.78 10.51 12.99
CA LYS A 97 -13.32 9.52 12.06
C LYS A 97 -12.38 9.30 10.87
N ILE A 98 -12.46 8.11 10.29
CA ILE A 98 -11.77 7.77 9.04
C ILE A 98 -12.58 8.35 7.88
N ILE A 99 -11.99 9.25 7.10
CA ILE A 99 -12.64 9.88 5.96
C ILE A 99 -12.57 8.93 4.76
N ILE A 100 -13.73 8.51 4.26
CA ILE A 100 -13.84 7.75 3.01
C ILE A 100 -14.33 8.69 1.92
N ALA A 101 -13.52 8.86 0.87
CA ALA A 101 -13.94 9.63 -0.29
C ALA A 101 -14.90 8.79 -1.16
N LEU A 102 -15.95 9.41 -1.70
CA LEU A 102 -16.93 8.74 -2.57
C LEU A 102 -16.28 8.04 -3.77
N LYS A 103 -15.22 8.64 -4.33
CA LYS A 103 -14.48 8.06 -5.47
C LYS A 103 -13.81 6.72 -5.14
N ASP A 104 -13.48 6.47 -3.87
CA ASP A 104 -12.79 5.27 -3.43
C ASP A 104 -13.76 4.13 -3.09
N TRP A 105 -15.05 4.43 -2.96
CA TRP A 105 -16.05 3.48 -2.47
C TRP A 105 -16.16 2.22 -3.32
N GLU A 106 -16.06 2.34 -4.65
CA GLU A 106 -16.10 1.18 -5.55
C GLU A 106 -14.91 0.24 -5.32
N ASN A 107 -13.71 0.80 -5.10
CA ASN A 107 -12.50 0.04 -4.81
C ASN A 107 -12.57 -0.67 -3.44
N ILE A 108 -13.24 -0.04 -2.47
CA ILE A 108 -13.48 -0.60 -1.13
C ILE A 108 -14.48 -1.75 -1.20
N LYS A 109 -15.61 -1.57 -1.90
CA LYS A 109 -16.60 -2.65 -2.11
C LYS A 109 -15.99 -3.86 -2.81
N LYS A 110 -15.23 -3.62 -3.88
CA LYS A 110 -14.53 -4.69 -4.60
C LYS A 110 -13.58 -5.45 -3.67
N PHE A 111 -12.77 -4.74 -2.88
CA PHE A 111 -11.86 -5.37 -1.93
C PHE A 111 -12.57 -6.18 -0.84
N GLN A 112 -13.71 -5.69 -0.35
CA GLN A 112 -14.54 -6.45 0.58
C GLN A 112 -15.05 -7.74 -0.05
N GLN A 113 -15.51 -7.69 -1.31
CA GLN A 113 -15.96 -8.87 -2.05
C GLN A 113 -14.81 -9.86 -2.27
N ASP A 114 -13.65 -9.37 -2.72
CA ASP A 114 -12.45 -10.18 -2.94
C ASP A 114 -12.01 -10.86 -1.63
N SER A 115 -12.06 -10.13 -0.51
CA SER A 115 -11.72 -10.67 0.82
C SER A 115 -12.69 -11.76 1.27
N ALA A 116 -14.00 -11.61 0.99
CA ALA A 116 -15.01 -12.61 1.32
C ALA A 116 -14.84 -13.87 0.45
N ASN A 117 -14.58 -13.69 -0.85
CA ASN A 117 -14.35 -14.79 -1.79
C ASN A 117 -13.08 -15.58 -1.42
N ALA A 118 -12.02 -14.89 -1.00
CA ALA A 118 -10.77 -15.49 -0.53
C ALA A 118 -10.82 -15.99 0.93
N GLN A 119 -12.00 -15.96 1.58
CA GLN A 119 -12.21 -16.43 2.96
C GLN A 119 -11.34 -15.71 4.02
N HIS A 120 -10.90 -14.49 3.74
CA HIS A 120 -10.19 -13.64 4.69
C HIS A 120 -11.18 -12.91 5.62
N TYR A 121 -11.90 -13.69 6.44
CA TYR A 121 -12.98 -13.18 7.28
C TYR A 121 -12.55 -12.13 8.31
N ASP A 122 -11.29 -12.12 8.75
CA ASP A 122 -10.75 -11.10 9.65
C ASP A 122 -10.85 -9.70 9.03
N VAL A 123 -10.55 -9.58 7.73
CA VAL A 123 -10.67 -8.33 6.96
C VAL A 123 -12.14 -7.89 6.93
N CYS A 124 -13.04 -8.82 6.59
CA CYS A 124 -14.48 -8.55 6.55
C CYS A 124 -15.03 -8.15 7.92
N PHE A 125 -14.60 -8.83 8.98
CA PHE A 125 -15.01 -8.56 10.35
C PHE A 125 -14.56 -7.16 10.78
N ILE A 126 -13.28 -6.82 10.60
CA ILE A 126 -12.73 -5.52 10.98
C ILE A 126 -13.43 -4.38 10.24
N PHE A 127 -13.69 -4.55 8.94
CA PHE A 127 -14.43 -3.56 8.17
C PHE A 127 -15.85 -3.34 8.72
N ARG A 128 -16.58 -4.44 8.99
CA ARG A 128 -17.93 -4.39 9.60
C ARG A 128 -17.89 -3.80 11.01
N LYS A 129 -16.85 -4.09 11.79
CA LYS A 129 -16.66 -3.55 13.14
C LYS A 129 -16.50 -2.03 13.10
N LEU A 130 -15.66 -1.50 12.21
CA LEU A 130 -15.50 -0.05 12.00
C LEU A 130 -16.82 0.63 11.55
N LEU A 131 -17.62 -0.03 10.73
CA LEU A 131 -18.96 0.45 10.37
C LEU A 131 -19.88 0.51 11.60
N SER A 132 -19.95 -0.58 12.38
CA SER A 132 -20.77 -0.67 13.59
C SER A 132 -20.39 0.40 14.63
N ASP A 133 -19.10 0.66 14.76
CA ASP A 133 -18.57 1.66 15.70
C ASP A 133 -18.70 3.10 15.17
N LYS A 134 -19.33 3.30 13.99
CA LYS A 134 -19.51 4.60 13.32
C LYS A 134 -18.19 5.34 13.10
N ALA A 135 -17.12 4.58 12.85
CA ALA A 135 -15.77 5.09 12.66
C ALA A 135 -15.60 5.83 11.33
N PHE A 136 -16.41 5.50 10.31
CA PHE A 136 -16.32 6.10 8.99
C PHE A 136 -17.12 7.41 8.88
N TYR A 137 -16.53 8.36 8.15
CA TYR A 137 -17.18 9.58 7.69
C TYR A 137 -17.10 9.64 6.17
N PHE A 138 -18.24 9.52 5.50
CA PHE A 138 -18.31 9.58 4.04
C PHE A 138 -18.27 11.04 3.58
N ALA A 139 -17.31 11.37 2.73
CA ALA A 139 -17.10 12.72 2.22
C ALA A 139 -16.94 12.73 0.69
N ALA A 140 -17.30 13.85 0.07
CA ALA A 140 -17.05 14.04 -1.37
C ALA A 140 -15.55 14.07 -1.70
N MET A 141 -14.74 14.68 -0.82
CA MET A 141 -13.30 14.82 -0.98
C MET A 141 -12.55 14.34 0.29
N PRO A 142 -11.39 13.68 0.16
CA PRO A 142 -10.64 13.15 1.31
C PRO A 142 -9.95 14.24 2.14
N LYS A 143 -9.71 15.42 1.56
CA LYS A 143 -9.13 16.58 2.25
C LYS A 143 -10.17 17.68 2.37
N HIS A 144 -10.21 18.33 3.54
CA HIS A 144 -10.99 19.55 3.70
C HIS A 144 -10.52 20.60 2.70
N LEU A 145 -11.47 21.16 1.95
CA LEU A 145 -11.21 22.29 1.09
C LEU A 145 -10.92 23.50 1.96
N SER A 146 -9.65 23.85 2.08
CA SER A 146 -9.23 25.13 2.63
C SER A 146 -8.96 26.08 1.47
N PHE A 147 -9.53 27.28 1.52
CA PHE A 147 -9.13 28.37 0.62
C PHE A 147 -7.66 28.70 0.91
N ARG A 148 -6.71 28.18 0.11
CA ARG A 148 -5.28 28.49 0.30
C ARG A 148 -4.51 28.63 -1.01
N VAL A 149 -3.94 29.82 -1.14
CA VAL A 149 -2.82 30.27 -1.97
C VAL A 149 -1.91 29.13 -2.41
N LYS A 150 -1.70 29.05 -3.73
CA LYS A 150 -0.87 28.11 -4.51
C LYS A 150 0.14 27.32 -3.66
N ARG A 151 -0.24 26.14 -3.18
CA ARG A 151 0.70 25.16 -2.63
C ARG A 151 1.04 24.17 -3.74
N LYS A 152 2.32 24.07 -4.11
CA LYS A 152 2.80 23.09 -5.08
C LYS A 152 2.33 21.69 -4.66
N PRO A 153 1.68 20.91 -5.54
CA PRO A 153 1.24 19.57 -5.19
C PRO A 153 2.47 18.72 -4.86
N LYS A 154 2.58 18.29 -3.59
CA LYS A 154 3.58 17.27 -3.22
C LYS A 154 3.18 15.97 -3.92
N LYS A 155 4.01 15.49 -4.84
CA LYS A 155 3.86 14.17 -5.43
C LYS A 155 3.84 13.14 -4.29
N HIS A 156 2.76 12.37 -4.19
CA HIS A 156 2.68 11.25 -3.25
C HIS A 156 3.71 10.21 -3.73
N THR A 157 4.85 10.13 -3.07
CA THR A 157 5.79 9.02 -3.26
C THR A 157 5.14 7.80 -2.63
N VAL A 158 4.62 6.90 -3.47
CA VAL A 158 4.06 5.62 -3.06
C VAL A 158 5.25 4.67 -2.89
N CYS A 159 5.32 3.90 -1.79
CA CYS A 159 6.37 2.90 -1.60
C CYS A 159 6.25 1.84 -2.71
N GLU A 160 7.24 1.74 -3.60
CA GLU A 160 7.21 0.86 -4.78
C GLU A 160 7.15 -0.63 -4.39
N ASP A 161 7.76 -1.00 -3.26
CA ASP A 161 7.81 -2.38 -2.73
C ASP A 161 6.43 -2.93 -2.34
N PHE A 162 5.46 -2.06 -2.14
CA PHE A 162 4.08 -2.43 -1.76
C PHE A 162 3.16 -2.67 -2.95
N TRP A 163 3.65 -2.46 -4.17
CA TRP A 163 2.86 -2.67 -5.37
C TRP A 163 2.79 -4.15 -5.67
N ASP A 164 1.62 -4.60 -6.12
CA ASP A 164 1.56 -5.87 -6.83
C ASP A 164 2.13 -5.59 -8.21
N GLN A 165 3.45 -5.74 -8.34
CA GLN A 165 4.11 -5.47 -9.60
C GLN A 165 3.55 -6.48 -10.60
N PRO A 166 2.82 -6.05 -11.64
CA PRO A 166 2.37 -6.95 -12.68
C PRO A 166 3.54 -7.39 -13.58
N MET A 167 4.79 -7.13 -13.14
CA MET A 167 6.01 -7.71 -13.66
C MET A 167 6.21 -9.17 -13.28
N ARG A 168 5.57 -9.72 -12.24
CA ARG A 168 5.81 -11.14 -11.88
C ARG A 168 5.57 -12.11 -13.03
N VAL A 169 4.57 -11.83 -13.89
CA VAL A 169 4.33 -12.62 -15.12
C VAL A 169 5.41 -12.36 -16.19
N LYS A 170 5.92 -11.12 -16.28
CA LYS A 170 7.02 -10.74 -17.17
C LYS A 170 8.36 -11.37 -16.76
N ASP A 171 8.60 -11.44 -15.45
CA ASP A 171 9.81 -12.00 -14.86
C ASP A 171 9.78 -13.53 -14.87
N LEU A 172 8.58 -14.13 -14.76
CA LEU A 172 8.39 -15.59 -14.78
C LEU A 172 8.47 -16.16 -16.20
N VAL A 173 7.96 -15.45 -17.20
CA VAL A 173 7.99 -15.90 -18.60
C VAL A 173 8.89 -14.98 -19.42
N THR A 174 10.20 -15.20 -19.28
CA THR A 174 11.21 -14.54 -20.11
C THR A 174 11.26 -15.14 -21.51
N THR A 175 11.75 -14.37 -22.48
CA THR A 175 12.03 -14.87 -23.84
C THR A 175 12.94 -16.08 -23.79
N ASP A 176 13.99 -16.03 -22.97
CA ASP A 176 14.95 -17.12 -22.78
C ASP A 176 14.27 -18.41 -22.28
N MET A 177 13.36 -18.31 -21.31
CA MET A 177 12.60 -19.48 -20.85
C MET A 177 11.67 -20.05 -21.93
N LEU A 178 11.03 -19.20 -22.74
CA LEU A 178 10.20 -19.67 -23.84
C LEU A 178 11.03 -20.37 -24.92
N GLU A 179 12.24 -19.89 -25.19
CA GLU A 179 13.18 -20.52 -26.11
C GLU A 179 13.67 -21.88 -25.59
N GLU A 180 14.03 -21.98 -24.31
CA GLU A 180 14.40 -23.24 -23.65
C GLU A 180 13.27 -24.28 -23.74
N VAL A 181 12.03 -23.89 -23.40
CA VAL A 181 10.87 -24.79 -23.48
C VAL A 181 10.57 -25.20 -24.93
N MET A 182 10.76 -24.30 -25.89
CA MET A 182 10.62 -24.60 -27.32
C MET A 182 11.65 -25.60 -27.80
N ASN A 183 12.91 -25.45 -27.37
CA ASN A 183 14.00 -26.37 -27.70
C ASN A 183 13.72 -27.77 -27.13
N VAL A 184 13.24 -27.86 -25.89
CA VAL A 184 12.86 -29.14 -25.25
C VAL A 184 11.69 -29.79 -26.00
N GLN A 185 10.67 -29.01 -26.37
CA GLN A 185 9.51 -29.54 -27.11
C GLN A 185 9.91 -30.02 -28.52
N GLU A 186 10.77 -29.28 -29.23
CA GLU A 186 11.27 -29.69 -30.54
C GLU A 186 12.07 -31.00 -30.45
N HIS A 187 12.92 -31.13 -29.43
CA HIS A 187 13.69 -32.34 -29.20
C HIS A 187 12.79 -33.54 -28.87
N TYR A 188 11.77 -33.33 -28.03
CA TYR A 188 10.76 -34.34 -27.72
C TYR A 188 10.00 -34.81 -28.97
N GLU A 189 9.55 -33.89 -29.83
CA GLU A 189 8.82 -34.25 -31.06
C GLU A 189 9.72 -34.98 -32.07
N LYS A 190 11.00 -34.59 -32.19
CA LYS A 190 11.99 -35.30 -33.02
C LYS A 190 12.18 -36.74 -32.54
N LEU A 191 12.45 -36.91 -31.24
CA LEU A 191 12.66 -38.23 -30.65
C LEU A 191 11.39 -39.10 -30.76
N LYS A 192 10.22 -38.51 -30.57
CA LYS A 192 8.93 -39.18 -30.76
C LYS A 192 8.74 -39.64 -32.20
N ALA A 193 9.13 -38.84 -33.19
CA ALA A 193 9.06 -39.21 -34.60
C ALA A 193 10.00 -40.38 -34.93
N ASP A 194 11.23 -40.37 -34.39
CA ASP A 194 12.23 -41.43 -34.61
C ASP A 194 11.80 -42.79 -34.00
N ILE A 195 11.07 -42.76 -32.88
CA ILE A 195 10.58 -43.97 -32.19
C ILE A 195 9.25 -44.46 -32.81
N SER A 196 8.55 -43.62 -33.56
CA SER A 196 7.29 -43.98 -34.21
C SER A 196 7.54 -44.78 -35.50
N THR A 197 7.42 -46.11 -35.43
CA THR A 197 7.56 -46.99 -36.62
C THR A 197 6.44 -46.76 -37.66
N PRO A 198 6.74 -46.85 -38.98
CA PRO A 198 5.74 -46.70 -40.03
C PRO A 198 4.75 -47.89 -40.01
N GLY A 199 3.55 -47.66 -39.48
CA GLY A 199 2.46 -48.64 -39.43
C GLY A 199 1.69 -48.68 -38.10
N HIS A 200 2.29 -48.21 -37.01
CA HIS A 200 1.61 -48.05 -35.72
C HIS A 200 1.92 -46.66 -35.14
N PRO A 201 1.03 -45.66 -35.33
CA PRO A 201 1.21 -44.38 -34.67
C PRO A 201 1.07 -44.62 -33.17
N VAL A 202 2.17 -44.42 -32.43
CA VAL A 202 2.17 -44.49 -30.97
C VAL A 202 1.42 -43.27 -30.43
N SER A 203 0.10 -43.31 -30.57
CA SER A 203 -0.85 -42.26 -30.21
C SER A 203 -0.89 -42.03 -28.69
N ASP A 204 -0.30 -42.96 -27.93
CA ASP A 204 -0.30 -43.00 -26.47
C ASP A 204 0.84 -42.22 -25.81
N ILE A 205 1.82 -41.68 -26.56
CA ILE A 205 2.92 -40.87 -26.01
C ILE A 205 2.65 -39.38 -26.34
N ASN A 206 1.56 -38.84 -25.80
CA ASN A 206 1.26 -37.40 -25.82
C ASN A 206 1.41 -36.83 -24.41
N LEU A 207 2.66 -36.68 -23.95
CA LEU A 207 2.92 -36.12 -22.62
C LEU A 207 2.81 -34.58 -22.61
N THR A 208 3.05 -33.93 -23.75
CA THR A 208 3.00 -32.47 -23.91
C THR A 208 2.09 -32.05 -25.06
N ASP A 209 1.42 -30.90 -24.91
CA ASP A 209 0.68 -30.26 -25.99
C ASP A 209 1.66 -29.64 -27.00
N LYS A 210 1.50 -29.98 -28.28
CA LYS A 210 2.27 -29.40 -29.39
C LYS A 210 2.21 -27.87 -29.43
N ASN A 211 1.14 -27.31 -28.88
CA ASN A 211 0.90 -25.86 -28.84
C ASN A 211 1.21 -25.23 -27.48
N LEU A 212 1.91 -25.93 -26.58
CA LEU A 212 2.20 -25.41 -25.25
C LEU A 212 2.91 -24.04 -25.31
N VAL A 213 3.99 -23.94 -26.10
CA VAL A 213 4.79 -22.71 -26.23
C VAL A 213 4.01 -21.58 -26.88
N SER A 214 3.29 -21.87 -27.98
CA SER A 214 2.48 -20.87 -28.69
C SER A 214 1.28 -20.40 -27.85
N GLY A 215 0.65 -21.31 -27.12
CA GLY A 215 -0.40 -21.03 -26.16
C GLY A 215 0.07 -20.17 -24.99
N LEU A 216 1.22 -20.50 -24.41
CA LEU A 216 1.81 -19.76 -23.30
C LEU A 216 2.24 -18.35 -23.75
N ARG A 217 2.86 -18.23 -24.93
CA ARG A 217 3.17 -16.94 -25.56
C ARG A 217 1.91 -16.09 -25.81
N SER A 218 0.84 -16.70 -26.34
CA SER A 218 -0.44 -16.02 -26.54
C SER A 218 -1.05 -15.53 -25.23
N MET A 219 -0.99 -16.35 -24.18
CA MET A 219 -1.52 -16.04 -22.86
C MET A 219 -0.77 -14.87 -22.22
N VAL A 220 0.55 -14.85 -22.31
CA VAL A 220 1.41 -13.75 -21.85
C VAL A 220 1.13 -12.46 -22.62
N MET A 221 0.99 -12.52 -23.94
CA MET A 221 0.62 -11.35 -24.76
C MET A 221 -0.77 -10.79 -24.43
N LYS A 222 -1.75 -11.67 -24.18
CA LYS A 222 -3.09 -11.26 -23.69
C LYS A 222 -3.00 -10.60 -22.31
N TYR A 223 -2.16 -11.12 -21.42
CA TYR A 223 -1.92 -10.50 -20.12
C TYR A 223 -1.25 -9.12 -20.25
N HIS A 224 -0.24 -8.97 -21.11
CA HIS A 224 0.41 -7.69 -21.40
C HIS A 224 -0.55 -6.64 -21.95
N SER A 225 -1.33 -6.99 -22.96
CA SER A 225 -2.34 -6.08 -23.53
C SER A 225 -3.41 -5.68 -22.51
N TRP A 226 -3.85 -6.60 -21.64
CA TRP A 226 -4.73 -6.27 -20.52
C TRP A 226 -4.06 -5.33 -19.51
N GLN A 227 -2.78 -5.56 -19.20
CA GLN A 227 -1.99 -4.73 -18.29
C GLN A 227 -1.83 -3.31 -18.84
N ASP A 228 -1.52 -3.16 -20.13
CA ASP A 228 -1.37 -1.85 -20.78
C ASP A 228 -2.71 -1.10 -20.86
N GLY A 229 -3.82 -1.83 -21.08
CA GLY A 229 -5.17 -1.28 -21.05
C GLY A 229 -5.61 -0.80 -19.66
N THR A 230 -5.27 -1.54 -18.60
CA THR A 230 -5.58 -1.16 -17.21
C THR A 230 -4.71 -0.01 -16.72
N ALA A 231 -3.41 -0.02 -17.05
CA ALA A 231 -2.49 1.09 -16.78
C ALA A 231 -2.92 2.37 -17.53
N SER A 232 -3.38 2.26 -18.76
CA SER A 232 -3.88 3.41 -19.55
C SER A 232 -5.17 4.00 -18.97
N ARG A 233 -6.08 3.18 -18.43
CA ARG A 233 -7.29 3.65 -17.73
C ARG A 233 -6.95 4.35 -16.41
N SER A 234 -5.98 3.81 -15.67
CA SER A 234 -5.44 4.44 -14.45
C SER A 234 -4.75 5.79 -14.75
N ARG A 235 -3.96 5.86 -15.84
CA ARG A 235 -3.32 7.11 -16.30
C ARG A 235 -4.32 8.14 -16.79
N ARG A 236 -5.37 7.76 -17.53
CA ARG A 236 -6.42 8.71 -17.98
C ARG A 236 -7.16 9.33 -16.80
N HIS A 237 -7.45 8.56 -15.75
CA HIS A 237 -8.05 9.11 -14.53
C HIS A 237 -7.11 10.10 -13.81
N ARG A 238 -5.79 9.88 -13.89
CA ARG A 238 -4.76 10.78 -13.34
C ARG A 238 -4.45 11.99 -14.23
N GLN A 239 -4.61 11.89 -15.54
CA GLN A 239 -4.40 13.00 -16.49
C GLN A 239 -5.57 13.98 -16.47
N VAL A 240 -6.80 13.49 -16.29
CA VAL A 240 -7.98 14.34 -16.05
C VAL A 240 -7.82 15.13 -14.73
N GLU A 241 -7.20 14.55 -13.70
CA GLU A 241 -6.86 15.26 -12.45
C GLU A 241 -5.81 16.39 -12.61
N ILE A 242 -4.97 16.37 -13.66
CA ILE A 242 -3.94 17.38 -13.90
C ILE A 242 -4.47 18.49 -14.83
N GLN A 243 -5.19 18.12 -15.88
CA GLN A 243 -5.60 19.06 -16.93
C GLN A 243 -6.74 20.00 -16.50
N SER A 244 -7.52 19.65 -15.46
CA SER A 244 -8.56 20.54 -14.91
C SER A 244 -8.04 21.68 -14.04
N CYS A 245 -6.72 21.85 -13.88
CA CYS A 245 -6.13 22.84 -12.97
C CYS A 245 -5.09 23.78 -13.60
N ASP A 246 -4.81 23.69 -14.90
CA ASP A 246 -3.83 24.56 -15.55
C ASP A 246 -4.48 25.85 -16.08
N LEU A 247 -4.42 26.89 -15.25
CA LEU A 247 -4.39 28.28 -15.70
C LEU A 247 -3.00 28.87 -15.36
N GLU A 248 -2.20 28.97 -16.42
CA GLU A 248 -1.14 29.93 -16.75
C GLU A 248 -0.23 30.58 -15.68
N THR A 249 1.06 30.23 -15.84
CA THR A 249 2.30 31.03 -15.96
C THR A 249 3.00 31.72 -14.75
N ASP A 250 4.29 31.36 -14.68
CA ASP A 250 5.53 32.15 -14.58
C ASP A 250 6.27 32.48 -13.27
N HIS A 251 7.60 32.34 -13.45
CA HIS A 251 8.80 32.91 -12.84
C HIS A 251 9.49 32.30 -11.59
N ASP A 252 10.78 32.05 -11.82
CA ASP A 252 11.80 31.40 -11.02
C ASP A 252 12.31 32.24 -9.84
N GLN A 253 12.80 31.56 -8.78
CA GLN A 253 14.06 31.87 -8.09
C GLN A 253 14.44 30.78 -7.05
N GLU A 254 15.75 30.51 -6.96
CA GLU A 254 16.45 29.45 -6.22
C GLU A 254 16.54 29.60 -4.68
N PRO A 255 16.87 28.54 -3.91
CA PRO A 255 16.74 28.50 -2.46
C PRO A 255 18.04 28.72 -1.66
N SER A 256 17.94 29.42 -0.52
CA SER A 256 19.04 29.56 0.45
C SER A 256 19.08 28.43 1.50
N ARG A 257 20.29 27.94 1.76
CA ARG A 257 20.69 26.77 2.58
C ARG A 257 20.13 26.78 4.02
N ARG A 258 19.54 25.65 4.49
CA ARG A 258 19.23 25.40 5.91
C ARG A 258 20.05 24.23 6.49
N ARG A 259 20.65 24.46 7.66
CA ARG A 259 21.47 23.52 8.45
C ARG A 259 20.60 22.36 8.99
N ARG A 260 21.13 21.13 8.92
CA ARG A 260 20.49 19.88 9.40
C ARG A 260 20.41 19.84 10.94
N ILE A 261 19.28 19.38 11.49
CA ILE A 261 19.07 19.14 12.93
C ILE A 261 18.91 17.63 13.18
N PRO A 262 19.42 17.05 14.29
CA PRO A 262 19.49 15.61 14.49
C PRO A 262 18.14 14.96 14.85
N SER A 263 18.09 13.62 14.71
CA SER A 263 16.89 12.78 14.86
C SER A 263 16.27 12.79 16.26
N LEU A 264 14.96 12.48 16.34
CA LEU A 264 14.15 12.47 17.57
C LEU A 264 14.72 11.53 18.64
N ARG A 265 15.29 10.38 18.24
CA ARG A 265 15.95 9.42 19.15
C ARG A 265 17.15 10.02 19.91
N ALA A 266 17.88 10.95 19.29
CA ALA A 266 19.01 11.63 19.92
C ALA A 266 18.56 12.67 20.97
N ARG A 267 17.35 13.20 20.83
CA ARG A 267 16.79 14.19 21.77
C ARG A 267 16.31 13.53 23.07
N THR A 268 15.79 12.31 22.99
CA THR A 268 15.27 11.58 24.16
C THR A 268 16.36 11.26 25.18
N LYS A 269 17.60 10.92 24.74
CA LYS A 269 18.72 10.68 25.66
C LYS A 269 19.19 11.93 26.41
N LYS A 270 19.03 13.13 25.83
CA LYS A 270 19.51 14.39 26.43
C LYS A 270 18.60 14.90 27.56
N ASN A 271 17.33 14.50 27.56
CA ASN A 271 16.35 14.91 28.56
C ASN A 271 16.33 14.00 29.80
N LEU A 272 16.89 12.78 29.72
CA LEU A 272 16.95 11.83 30.83
C LEU A 272 18.10 12.09 31.82
N LEU A 273 19.03 13.01 31.50
CA LEU A 273 20.25 13.27 32.29
C LEU A 273 20.25 14.64 33.00
N ARG A 274 19.13 15.35 33.08
CA ARG A 274 19.07 16.63 33.83
C ARG A 274 18.66 16.37 35.28
N PRO A 275 19.51 16.68 36.29
CA PRO A 275 19.11 16.58 37.69
C PRO A 275 18.08 17.67 38.00
N VAL A 276 17.09 17.31 38.82
CA VAL A 276 16.06 18.22 39.33
C VAL A 276 16.68 19.15 40.37
N THR A 277 16.74 20.45 40.10
CA THR A 277 17.12 21.48 41.08
C THR A 277 15.93 21.78 42.00
N VAL A 278 16.09 21.47 43.28
CA VAL A 278 15.17 21.85 44.36
C VAL A 278 15.25 23.38 44.56
N ILE A 279 14.11 24.04 44.60
CA ILE A 279 14.00 25.48 44.89
C ILE A 279 13.71 25.62 46.39
N GLU A 280 14.68 26.13 47.15
CA GLU A 280 14.51 26.55 48.54
C GLU A 280 13.76 27.89 48.59
N THR A 281 12.69 27.94 49.39
CA THR A 281 11.98 29.17 49.74
C THR A 281 12.55 29.72 51.05
N HIS A 282 13.23 30.87 50.99
CA HIS A 282 13.63 31.62 52.19
C HIS A 282 12.45 32.43 52.74
N VAL A 283 12.29 32.36 54.06
CA VAL A 283 11.46 33.22 54.92
C VAL A 283 12.19 34.52 55.18
#